data_AF-A0AAD4EBJ7-F1
#
_entry.id   AF-A0AAD4EBJ7-F1
#
_cell.length_a   1.000
_cell.length_b   1.000
_cell.length_c   1.000
_cell.angle_alpha   90.00
_cell.angle_beta   90.00
_cell.angle_gamma   90.00
#
_symmetry.space_group_name_H-M   'P 1'
#
loop_
_entity.id
_entity.type
_entity.pdbx_description
1 polymer ?
#
loop_
_entity_poly.entity_id
_entity_poly.type
_entity_poly.pdbx_seq_one_letter_code
_entity_poly.pdbx_strand_id
1 'polypeptide(L)' 'LWNNKFPASSTCSGKSLLIQNSDKVLCVNWQRSCGCSSRHHNECHVCSGCLATSHGAQLCARAQKTSPTHTL' A
#
# COMPACT_ATOMS: atom_id res chain seq x y z
N LEU A 1 -9.73 6.30 -5.54
CA LEU A 1 -8.77 6.70 -6.60
C LEU A 1 -7.39 6.78 -5.97
N TRP A 2 -6.39 6.06 -6.46
CA TRP A 2 -5.02 6.15 -5.97
C TRP A 2 -4.18 6.87 -7.02
N ASN A 3 -3.95 8.18 -6.81
CA ASN A 3 -3.29 9.18 -7.68
C ASN A 3 -4.12 9.85 -8.77
N ASN A 4 -5.44 9.79 -8.69
CA ASN A 4 -6.33 10.38 -9.70
C ASN A 4 -6.26 9.76 -11.11
N LYS A 5 -5.32 8.86 -11.37
CA LYS A 5 -5.11 8.22 -12.68
C LYS A 5 -5.30 6.70 -12.65
N PHE A 6 -5.03 6.05 -11.51
CA PHE A 6 -5.22 4.61 -11.34
C PHE A 6 -6.04 4.30 -10.07
N PRO A 7 -6.90 3.27 -10.06
CA PRO A 7 -7.48 2.80 -8.82
C PRO A 7 -6.42 2.11 -7.95
N ALA A 8 -6.63 2.12 -6.63
CA ALA A 8 -5.89 1.24 -5.74
C ALA A 8 -6.18 -0.22 -6.12
N SER A 9 -5.18 -1.09 -6.10
CA SER A 9 -5.36 -2.53 -6.31
C SER A 9 -5.81 -3.28 -5.05
N SER A 10 -6.04 -2.56 -3.95
CA SER A 10 -6.56 -3.09 -2.69
C SER A 10 -7.69 -2.21 -2.16
N THR A 11 -8.47 -2.78 -1.26
CA THR A 11 -9.48 -2.08 -0.47
C THR A 11 -9.21 -2.28 1.02
N CYS A 12 -9.64 -1.32 1.84
CA CYS A 12 -9.66 -1.48 3.28
C CYS A 12 -11.02 -2.06 3.69
N SER A 13 -11.01 -3.22 4.37
CA SER A 13 -12.21 -3.79 4.99
C SER A 13 -11.95 -3.96 6.48
N GLY A 14 -12.61 -3.13 7.29
CA GLY A 14 -12.39 -3.08 8.73
C GLY A 14 -10.95 -2.70 9.10
N LYS A 15 -10.21 -3.62 9.71
CA LYS A 15 -8.80 -3.44 10.13
C LYS A 15 -7.80 -4.07 9.15
N SER A 16 -8.27 -4.60 8.03
CA SER A 16 -7.48 -5.37 7.09
C SER A 16 -7.41 -4.70 5.72
N LEU A 17 -6.27 -4.82 5.06
CA LEU A 17 -6.07 -4.45 3.67
C LEU A 17 -6.20 -5.70 2.81
N LEU A 18 -7.11 -5.69 1.83
CA LEU A 18 -7.41 -6.84 0.96
C LEU A 18 -7.10 -6.49 -0.48
N ILE A 19 -6.46 -7.40 -1.20
CA ILE A 19 -6.28 -7.24 -2.65
C ILE A 19 -7.65 -7.32 -3.34
N GLN A 20 -7.93 -6.43 -4.28
CA GLN A 20 -9.17 -6.49 -5.05
C GLN A 20 -9.22 -7.78 -5.87
N ASN A 21 -10.38 -8.45 -5.87
CA ASN A 21 -10.60 -9.74 -6.54
C ASN A 21 -9.74 -10.89 -6.01
N SER A 22 -9.27 -10.81 -4.76
CA SER A 22 -8.56 -11.89 -4.09
C SER A 22 -8.85 -11.89 -2.59
N ASP A 23 -8.92 -13.07 -1.98
CA ASP A 23 -9.04 -13.21 -0.52
C ASP A 23 -7.72 -12.96 0.24
N LYS A 24 -6.70 -12.46 -0.46
CA LYS A 24 -5.38 -12.20 0.13
C LYS A 24 -5.37 -10.91 0.95
N VAL A 25 -4.92 -11.06 2.20
CA VAL A 25 -4.71 -9.96 3.14
C VAL A 25 -3.28 -9.44 3.01
N LEU A 26 -3.10 -8.12 3.06
CA LEU A 26 -1.81 -7.44 3.00
C LEU A 26 -1.27 -7.15 4.39
N CYS A 27 0.05 -7.18 4.52
CA CYS A 27 0.71 -6.74 5.74
C CYS A 27 0.62 -5.21 5.86
N VAL A 28 -0.06 -4.73 6.91
CA VAL A 28 -0.20 -3.28 7.17
C VAL A 28 1.16 -2.66 7.50
N ASN A 29 2.02 -3.35 8.25
CA ASN A 29 3.37 -2.86 8.56
C ASN A 29 4.21 -2.70 7.30
N TRP A 30 4.08 -3.61 6.33
CA TRP A 30 4.74 -3.47 5.03
C TRP A 30 4.36 -2.17 4.32
N GLN A 31 3.10 -1.72 4.45
CA GLN A 31 2.65 -0.49 3.77
C GLN A 31 3.22 0.80 4.36
N ARG A 32 3.77 0.75 5.58
CA ARG A 32 4.35 1.90 6.29
C ARG A 32 5.80 2.11 5.86
N SER A 33 6.33 3.29 6.12
CA SER A 33 7.72 3.69 5.84
C SER A 33 8.75 2.83 6.55
N CYS A 34 8.46 2.37 7.76
CA CYS A 34 9.31 1.41 8.48
C CYS A 34 9.36 0.03 7.80
N GLY A 35 8.40 -0.28 6.93
CA GLY A 35 8.23 -1.59 6.33
C GLY A 35 7.96 -2.70 7.35
N CYS A 36 8.14 -3.94 6.91
CA CYS A 36 8.09 -5.13 7.74
C CYS A 36 9.24 -6.07 7.32
N SER A 37 10.02 -6.55 8.29
CA SER A 37 11.14 -7.47 8.06
C SER A 37 10.80 -8.95 8.33
N SER A 38 9.58 -9.22 8.80
CA SER A 38 9.13 -10.58 9.11
C SER A 38 9.02 -11.41 7.84
N ARG A 39 9.75 -12.53 7.79
CA ARG A 39 9.68 -13.48 6.67
C ARG A 39 8.51 -14.46 6.77
N HIS A 40 7.77 -14.47 7.89
CA HIS A 40 6.67 -15.41 8.13
C HIS A 40 5.47 -15.22 7.19
N HIS A 41 5.29 -14.02 6.63
CA HIS A 41 4.17 -13.66 5.76
C HIS A 41 4.68 -12.82 4.57
N ASN A 42 5.80 -13.24 3.98
CA ASN A 42 6.46 -12.50 2.92
C ASN A 42 5.57 -12.37 1.67
N GLU A 43 4.66 -13.32 1.45
CA GLU A 43 3.62 -13.29 0.42
C GLU A 43 2.60 -12.16 0.61
N CYS A 44 2.50 -11.61 1.82
CA CYS A 44 1.65 -10.46 2.15
C CYS A 44 2.39 -9.12 2.03
N HIS A 45 3.71 -9.14 1.73
CA HIS A 45 4.53 -7.94 1.51
C HIS A 45 4.38 -7.43 0.08
N VAL A 46 3.16 -7.00 -0.22
CA VAL A 46 2.75 -6.50 -1.53
C VAL A 46 2.24 -5.08 -1.37
N CYS A 47 2.73 -4.15 -2.18
CA CYS A 47 2.26 -2.77 -2.21
C CYS A 47 0.77 -2.74 -2.52
N SER A 48 0.00 -2.06 -1.68
CA SER A 48 -1.46 -2.09 -1.71
C SER A 48 -2.08 -1.50 -2.98
N GLY A 49 -1.31 -0.96 -3.93
CA GLY A 49 -1.92 -0.46 -5.16
C GLY A 49 -1.03 -0.19 -6.34
N CYS A 50 0.17 -0.77 -6.32
CA CYS A 50 0.77 -1.23 -7.57
C CYS A 50 1.04 -2.74 -7.58
N LEU A 51 0.75 -3.46 -6.49
CA LEU A 51 1.03 -4.88 -6.30
C LEU A 51 2.53 -5.27 -6.40
N ALA A 52 3.45 -4.31 -6.36
CA ALA A 52 4.88 -4.59 -6.32
C ALA A 52 5.31 -5.14 -4.96
N THR A 53 6.26 -6.07 -4.95
CA THR A 53 6.85 -6.64 -3.73
C THR A 53 8.11 -5.92 -3.26
N SER A 54 8.59 -4.92 -4.01
CA SER A 54 9.81 -4.18 -3.69
C SER A 54 9.64 -3.06 -2.67
N HIS A 55 8.39 -2.66 -2.39
CA HIS A 55 8.07 -1.54 -1.50
C HIS A 55 6.65 -1.64 -0.94
N GLY A 56 6.38 -0.90 0.13
CA GLY A 56 5.05 -0.65 0.66
C GLY A 56 4.36 0.58 0.08
N ALA A 57 3.05 0.73 0.33
CA ALA A 57 2.25 1.85 -0.17
C ALA A 57 2.83 3.24 0.09
N GLN A 58 3.40 3.49 1.28
CA GLN A 58 3.96 4.80 1.63
C GLN A 58 5.15 5.20 0.75
N LEU A 59 5.92 4.23 0.25
CA LEU A 59 7.06 4.45 -0.65
C LEU A 59 6.68 4.31 -2.13
N CYS A 60 5.41 4.05 -2.42
CA CYS A 60 4.97 3.85 -3.78
C CYS A 60 5.04 5.15 -4.58
N ALA A 61 5.65 5.11 -5.77
CA ALA A 61 5.65 6.26 -6.68
C ALA A 61 4.23 6.68 -7.10
N ARG A 62 3.27 5.74 -7.05
CA ARG A 62 1.86 6.02 -7.29
C ARG A 62 1.16 6.61 -6.07
N ALA A 63 1.74 6.64 -4.87
CA ALA A 63 1.15 7.29 -3.69
C ALA A 63 0.66 8.71 -4.03
N GLN A 64 -0.55 9.07 -3.57
CA GLN A 64 -0.90 10.49 -3.52
C GLN A 64 0.08 11.16 -2.56
N LYS A 65 1.00 11.93 -3.12
CA LYS A 65 1.86 12.80 -2.34
C LYS A 65 1.04 14.04 -2.07
N THR A 66 0.74 14.32 -0.81
CA THR A 66 0.35 15.67 -0.43
C THR A 66 1.55 16.55 -0.74
N SER A 67 1.46 17.38 -1.78
CA SER A 67 2.40 18.47 -1.97
C SER A 67 2.50 19.21 -0.63
N PRO A 68 3.70 19.59 -0.16
CA PRO A 68 3.77 20.50 0.98
C PRO A 68 3.07 21.78 0.52
N THR A 69 1.85 22.01 1.00
CA THR A 69 1.19 23.30 0.84
C THR A 69 2.09 24.30 1.55
N HIS A 70 2.79 25.07 0.75
CA HIS A 70 3.61 26.20 1.17
C HIS A 70 2.64 27.21 1.81
N THR A 71 2.51 27.16 3.14
CA THR A 71 1.84 28.22 3.89
C THR A 71 2.78 29.42 3.86
N LEU A 72 2.43 30.41 3.04
CA LEU A 72 2.95 31.77 3.13
C LEU A 72 2.34 32.48 4.34
#